data_AF-A0A7G6T543-F1
#
_entry.id   AF-A0A7G6T543-F1
#
_cell.length_a   1.000
_cell.length_b   1.000
_cell.length_c   1.000
_cell.angle_alpha   90.00
_cell.angle_beta   90.00
_cell.angle_gamma   90.00
#
_symmetry.space_group_name_H-M   'P 1'
#
loop_
_entity.id
_entity.type
_entity.pdbx_description
1 polymer ?
#
loop_
_entity_poly.entity_id
_entity_poly.type
_entity_poly.pdbx_seq_one_letter_code
_entity_poly.pdbx_strand_id
1 'polypeptide(L)'
;MESTVGGTSSRRVPYLRIILRILARNPNIKMGERREIYDKAQEQLKISMGNMRAPLDSELQDIELRILRQTIRLLEQDIRAGVDVWRAGYQPAELDALIQKNEQAKINIQARRDLMVIRAERETLRAKKDGDYAALIQTHDETLEYMDAITNFNTSLAGNANDAHKHTLRSIKIIWALFIHNFHAINGDGPFAFIWLLIQPMIMLGIISSVYLLVGTHYILNMDVPTFALLGSGTWVACRMTIFRVSGQIAHNRVMLNLPMVSPFHQGITTAILYLIVYMVSIALLFGIGRYLGVISLPDDILTAFFYFVGMWLCGVSIGFIFGVIIGVWPFFARLTGAAERSLQIVSSVFYVTEQFPEVYRNYVLWNPLSHGMQLLRGAYFHSYPCTDAKPSYFWLAVISLACSALILEGWFRRHVQPV
;
A
#
# COMPACT_ATOMS: atom_id res chain seq x y z
N MET A 1 -20.03 22.83 5.90
CA MET A 1 -19.93 23.87 4.86
C MET A 1 -20.97 23.56 3.81
N GLU A 2 -22.17 24.10 4.01
CA GLU A 2 -23.23 24.12 3.01
C GLU A 2 -22.85 25.13 1.92
N SER A 3 -22.40 24.64 0.78
CA SER A 3 -22.23 25.45 -0.42
C SER A 3 -23.48 25.30 -1.29
N THR A 4 -24.45 26.18 -1.05
CA THR A 4 -25.28 26.86 -2.05
C THR A 4 -25.44 26.14 -3.40
N VAL A 5 -26.47 25.31 -3.50
CA VAL A 5 -27.07 24.90 -4.78
C VAL A 5 -27.75 26.15 -5.37
N GLY A 6 -26.95 26.99 -6.03
CA GLY A 6 -27.45 28.07 -6.88
C GLY A 6 -28.12 27.43 -8.08
N GLY A 7 -29.44 27.23 -7.98
CA GLY A 7 -30.29 26.82 -9.08
C GLY A 7 -30.17 27.82 -10.23
N THR A 8 -29.25 27.56 -11.15
CA THR A 8 -29.29 28.15 -12.49
C THR A 8 -30.60 27.67 -13.10
N SER A 9 -31.62 28.52 -13.08
CA SER A 9 -32.82 28.33 -13.88
C SER A 9 -32.33 28.11 -15.31
N SER A 10 -32.36 26.86 -15.77
CA SER A 10 -32.11 26.49 -17.16
C SER A 10 -32.83 27.53 -18.01
N ARG A 11 -32.09 28.20 -18.89
CA ARG A 11 -32.57 29.31 -19.71
C ARG A 11 -33.72 28.77 -20.56
N ARG A 12 -34.94 28.79 -20.00
CA ARG A 12 -36.14 28.16 -20.56
C ARG A 12 -36.29 28.71 -21.96
N VAL A 13 -36.00 27.92 -22.99
CA VAL A 13 -36.29 28.35 -24.36
C VAL A 13 -37.80 28.43 -24.42
N PRO A 14 -38.41 29.62 -24.52
CA PRO A 14 -39.84 29.74 -24.37
C PRO A 14 -40.46 29.43 -25.74
N TYR A 15 -40.49 28.14 -26.11
CA TYR A 15 -40.99 27.67 -27.40
C TYR A 15 -42.37 28.26 -27.71
N LEU A 16 -43.26 28.28 -26.70
CA LEU A 16 -44.57 28.92 -26.77
C LEU A 16 -44.49 30.41 -27.18
N ARG A 17 -43.62 31.20 -26.55
CA ARG A 17 -43.48 32.64 -26.86
C ARG A 17 -42.94 32.85 -28.27
N ILE A 18 -42.02 32.00 -28.72
CA ILE A 18 -41.45 32.07 -30.07
C ILE A 18 -42.53 31.80 -31.10
N ILE A 19 -43.31 30.73 -30.91
CA ILE A 19 -44.39 30.34 -31.82
C ILE A 19 -45.51 31.40 -31.84
N LEU A 20 -45.96 31.86 -30.67
CA LEU A 20 -46.97 32.92 -30.57
C LEU A 20 -46.51 34.21 -31.26
N ARG A 21 -45.24 34.58 -31.12
CA ARG A 21 -44.68 35.77 -31.80
C ARG A 21 -44.69 35.63 -33.32
N ILE A 22 -44.47 34.42 -33.84
CA ILE A 22 -44.52 34.15 -35.29
C ILE A 22 -45.97 34.20 -35.78
N LEU A 23 -46.90 33.56 -35.06
CA LEU A 23 -48.31 33.53 -35.42
C LEU A 23 -48.99 34.91 -35.27
N ALA A 24 -48.56 35.74 -34.32
CA ALA A 24 -49.12 37.08 -34.09
C ALA A 24 -48.98 38.03 -35.30
N ARG A 25 -48.03 37.74 -36.20
CA ARG A 25 -47.82 38.54 -37.43
C ARG A 25 -49.00 38.43 -38.40
N ASN A 26 -49.80 37.38 -38.31
CA ASN A 26 -51.00 37.22 -39.13
C ASN A 26 -52.04 36.36 -38.36
N PRO A 27 -52.98 36.97 -37.62
CA PRO A 27 -53.89 36.26 -36.72
C PRO A 27 -54.89 35.34 -37.43
N ASN A 28 -55.19 35.60 -38.71
CA ASN A 28 -56.23 34.92 -39.49
C ASN A 28 -55.69 33.81 -40.41
N ILE A 29 -54.49 33.28 -40.14
CA ILE A 29 -53.87 32.20 -40.91
C ILE A 29 -54.75 30.94 -40.90
N LYS A 30 -54.93 30.31 -42.07
CA LYS A 30 -55.65 29.01 -42.20
C LYS A 30 -54.84 27.85 -41.60
N MET A 31 -55.52 26.79 -41.16
CA MET A 31 -54.89 25.61 -40.54
C MET A 31 -53.71 25.01 -41.34
N GLY A 32 -53.77 25.03 -42.69
CA GLY A 32 -52.70 24.50 -43.55
C GLY A 32 -51.41 25.30 -43.45
N GLU A 33 -51.50 26.63 -43.46
CA GLU A 33 -50.35 27.54 -43.37
C GLU A 33 -49.72 27.54 -41.95
N ARG A 34 -50.50 27.30 -40.90
CA ARG A 34 -49.95 27.11 -39.54
C ARG A 34 -49.08 25.87 -39.42
N ARG A 35 -49.45 24.77 -40.10
CA ARG A 35 -48.66 23.53 -40.10
C ARG A 35 -47.28 23.73 -40.71
N GLU A 36 -47.19 24.46 -41.81
CA GLU A 36 -45.90 24.76 -42.46
C GLU A 36 -44.96 25.55 -41.52
N ILE A 37 -45.52 26.47 -40.72
CA ILE A 37 -44.76 27.21 -39.70
C ILE A 37 -44.24 26.27 -38.61
N TYR A 38 -45.05 25.31 -38.16
CA TYR A 38 -44.65 24.34 -37.14
C TYR A 38 -43.57 23.38 -37.64
N ASP A 39 -43.66 22.92 -38.88
CA ASP A 39 -42.69 22.01 -39.49
C ASP A 39 -41.33 22.71 -39.64
N LYS A 40 -41.33 23.96 -40.13
CA LYS A 40 -40.12 24.80 -40.18
C LYS A 40 -39.53 25.04 -38.79
N ALA A 41 -40.35 25.24 -37.76
CA ALA A 41 -39.87 25.43 -36.39
C ALA A 41 -39.17 24.18 -35.83
N GLN A 42 -39.68 22.98 -36.14
CA GLN A 42 -39.04 21.72 -35.74
C GLN A 42 -37.71 21.50 -36.46
N GLU A 43 -37.66 21.78 -37.76
CA GLU A 43 -36.45 21.66 -38.57
C GLU A 43 -35.35 22.63 -38.10
N GLN A 44 -35.70 23.90 -37.86
CA GLN A 44 -34.79 24.90 -37.33
C GLN A 44 -34.27 24.52 -35.94
N LEU A 45 -35.12 23.97 -35.07
CA LEU A 45 -34.68 23.50 -33.75
C LEU A 45 -33.66 22.36 -33.89
N LYS A 46 -33.92 21.39 -34.76
CA LYS A 46 -33.00 20.28 -35.03
C LYS A 46 -31.64 20.77 -35.53
N ILE A 47 -31.63 21.68 -36.51
CA ILE A 47 -30.41 22.31 -37.04
C ILE A 47 -29.67 23.07 -35.93
N SER A 48 -30.39 23.84 -35.12
CA SER A 48 -29.79 24.64 -34.05
C SER A 48 -29.11 23.79 -32.98
N MET A 49 -29.71 22.65 -32.61
CA MET A 49 -29.13 21.70 -31.63
C MET A 49 -27.90 20.98 -32.20
N GLY A 50 -27.88 20.69 -33.50
CA GLY A 50 -26.73 20.11 -34.18
C GLY A 50 -25.55 21.08 -34.32
N ASN A 51 -25.83 22.39 -34.45
CA ASN A 51 -24.81 23.44 -34.61
C ASN A 51 -24.31 24.02 -33.27
N MET A 52 -24.73 23.49 -32.11
CA MET A 52 -24.23 23.97 -30.82
C MET A 52 -22.74 23.63 -30.64
N ARG A 53 -22.00 24.52 -29.94
CA ARG A 53 -20.58 24.33 -29.61
C ARG A 53 -20.30 23.00 -28.88
N ALA A 54 -21.28 22.53 -28.11
CA ALA A 54 -21.39 21.17 -27.63
C ALA A 54 -22.76 20.64 -28.13
N PRO A 55 -22.80 19.83 -29.21
CA PRO A 55 -24.06 19.34 -29.74
C PRO A 55 -24.78 18.51 -28.68
N LEU A 56 -26.09 18.71 -28.54
CA LEU A 56 -26.90 17.89 -27.64
C LEU A 56 -26.81 16.43 -28.10
N ASP A 57 -26.79 15.51 -27.15
CA ASP A 57 -26.87 14.09 -27.44
C ASP A 57 -28.21 13.71 -28.10
N SER A 58 -28.26 12.64 -28.90
CA SER A 58 -29.44 12.26 -29.70
C SER A 58 -30.71 12.09 -28.85
N GLU A 59 -30.60 11.46 -27.67
CA GLU A 59 -31.71 11.28 -26.74
C GLU A 59 -32.22 12.61 -26.16
N LEU A 60 -31.30 13.55 -25.89
CA LEU A 60 -31.65 14.88 -25.39
C LEU A 60 -32.30 15.74 -26.48
N GLN A 61 -31.81 15.64 -27.73
CA GLN A 61 -32.43 16.30 -28.89
C GLN A 61 -33.88 15.82 -29.09
N ASP A 62 -34.12 14.52 -28.94
CA ASP A 62 -35.46 13.94 -29.05
C ASP A 62 -36.42 14.44 -27.98
N ILE A 63 -35.92 14.70 -26.76
CA ILE A 63 -36.72 15.30 -25.68
C ILE A 63 -37.11 16.74 -26.01
N GLU A 64 -36.20 17.56 -26.53
CA GLU A 64 -36.52 18.94 -26.92
C GLU A 64 -37.53 19.00 -28.07
N LEU A 65 -37.38 18.13 -29.07
CA LEU A 65 -38.35 17.99 -30.16
C LEU A 65 -39.71 17.49 -29.66
N ARG A 66 -39.72 16.63 -28.63
CA ARG A 66 -40.96 16.18 -27.98
C ARG A 66 -41.66 17.33 -27.25
N ILE A 67 -40.93 18.13 -26.47
CA ILE A 67 -41.48 19.31 -25.77
C ILE A 67 -42.09 20.27 -26.78
N LEU A 68 -41.38 20.57 -27.88
CA LEU A 68 -41.88 21.44 -28.95
C LEU A 68 -43.18 20.89 -29.57
N ARG A 69 -43.21 19.61 -29.96
CA ARG A 69 -44.40 18.96 -30.56
C ARG A 69 -45.61 18.98 -29.62
N GLN A 70 -45.39 18.71 -28.34
CA GLN A 70 -46.48 18.72 -27.36
C GLN A 70 -46.97 20.14 -27.08
N THR A 71 -46.07 21.13 -27.05
CA THR A 71 -46.44 22.56 -26.92
C THR A 71 -47.30 23.01 -28.10
N ILE A 72 -46.94 22.63 -29.34
CA ILE A 72 -47.74 22.91 -30.55
C ILE A 72 -49.13 22.26 -30.46
N ARG A 73 -49.19 21.01 -29.98
CA ARG A 73 -50.45 20.28 -29.82
C ARG A 73 -51.40 20.96 -28.83
N LEU A 74 -50.89 21.40 -27.69
CA LEU A 74 -51.68 22.12 -26.67
C LEU A 74 -52.17 23.47 -27.23
N LEU A 75 -51.30 24.21 -27.92
CA LEU A 75 -51.66 25.47 -28.56
C LEU A 75 -52.80 25.30 -29.59
N GLU A 76 -52.71 24.30 -30.48
CA GLU A 76 -53.77 24.05 -31.47
C GLU A 76 -55.08 23.57 -30.85
N GLN A 77 -55.03 22.87 -29.73
CA GLN A 77 -56.22 22.47 -28.99
C GLN A 77 -56.95 23.71 -28.43
N ASP A 78 -56.21 24.65 -27.84
CA ASP A 78 -56.77 25.89 -27.30
C ASP A 78 -57.31 26.81 -28.40
N ILE A 79 -56.61 26.91 -29.54
CA ILE A 79 -57.08 27.65 -30.73
C ILE A 79 -58.40 27.07 -31.25
N ARG A 80 -58.55 25.75 -31.29
CA ARG A 80 -59.80 25.08 -31.73
C ARG A 80 -60.93 25.23 -30.72
N ALA A 81 -60.61 25.28 -29.43
CA ALA A 81 -61.57 25.48 -28.35
C ALA A 81 -62.05 26.94 -28.25
N GLY A 82 -61.51 27.86 -29.05
CA GLY A 82 -61.89 29.28 -29.04
C GLY A 82 -61.32 30.06 -27.85
N VAL A 83 -60.28 29.54 -27.20
CA VAL A 83 -59.58 30.22 -26.10
C VAL A 83 -58.79 31.40 -26.66
N ASP A 84 -58.80 32.55 -25.97
CA ASP A 84 -57.99 33.71 -26.34
C ASP A 84 -56.49 33.46 -26.06
N VAL A 85 -55.81 32.92 -27.06
CA VAL A 85 -54.36 32.65 -27.05
C VAL A 85 -53.48 33.91 -27.15
N TRP A 86 -54.07 35.07 -27.44
CA TRP A 86 -53.37 36.34 -27.63
C TRP A 86 -53.33 37.20 -26.37
N ARG A 87 -54.08 36.81 -25.34
CA ARG A 87 -54.09 37.49 -24.04
C ARG A 87 -52.67 37.57 -23.47
N ALA A 88 -52.35 38.73 -22.89
CA ALA A 88 -51.11 38.91 -22.14
C ALA A 88 -51.01 37.86 -21.02
N GLY A 89 -49.98 37.01 -21.10
CA GLY A 89 -49.75 35.93 -20.13
C GLY A 89 -50.43 34.60 -20.45
N TYR A 90 -50.95 34.40 -21.67
CA TYR A 90 -51.49 33.10 -22.09
C TYR A 90 -50.44 31.97 -21.94
N GLN A 91 -50.88 30.90 -21.27
CA GLN A 91 -50.12 29.66 -21.09
C GLN A 91 -51.12 28.49 -21.05
N PRO A 92 -50.91 27.41 -21.81
CA PRO A 92 -51.74 26.22 -21.71
C PRO A 92 -51.66 25.61 -20.30
N ALA A 93 -52.80 25.18 -19.75
CA ALA A 93 -52.88 24.69 -18.37
C ALA A 93 -51.96 23.48 -18.08
N GLU A 94 -51.71 22.63 -19.09
CA GLU A 94 -50.89 21.42 -18.95
C GLU A 94 -49.39 21.63 -19.27
N LEU A 95 -48.99 22.84 -19.70
CA LEU A 95 -47.62 23.08 -20.19
C LEU A 95 -46.57 22.91 -19.09
N ASP A 96 -46.84 23.41 -17.87
CA ASP A 96 -45.88 23.33 -16.76
C ASP A 96 -45.66 21.88 -16.29
N ALA A 97 -46.73 21.09 -16.19
CA ALA A 97 -46.65 19.67 -15.85
C ALA A 97 -45.85 18.88 -16.90
N LEU A 98 -46.01 19.25 -18.17
CA LEU A 98 -45.27 18.64 -19.29
C LEU A 98 -43.78 18.96 -19.25
N ILE A 99 -43.42 20.22 -18.98
CA ILE A 99 -42.03 20.64 -18.85
C ILE A 99 -41.39 19.91 -17.67
N GLN A 100 -42.03 19.89 -16.50
CA GLN A 100 -41.53 19.22 -15.30
C GLN A 100 -41.27 17.73 -15.53
N LYS A 101 -42.20 17.03 -16.23
CA LYS A 101 -42.05 15.61 -16.56
C LYS A 101 -40.84 15.35 -17.48
N ASN A 102 -40.62 16.21 -18.47
CA ASN A 102 -39.49 16.06 -19.39
C ASN A 102 -38.16 16.47 -18.75
N GLU A 103 -38.14 17.44 -17.82
CA GLU A 103 -36.96 17.76 -17.01
C GLU A 103 -36.53 16.59 -16.12
N GLN A 104 -37.50 15.93 -15.46
CA GLN A 104 -37.22 14.73 -14.69
C GLN A 104 -36.64 13.60 -15.56
N ALA A 105 -37.10 13.48 -16.80
CA ALA A 105 -36.55 12.51 -17.75
C ALA A 105 -35.09 12.81 -18.12
N LYS A 106 -34.72 14.08 -18.31
CA LYS A 106 -33.33 14.49 -18.56
C LYS A 106 -32.41 14.15 -17.38
N ILE A 107 -32.86 14.41 -16.14
CA ILE A 107 -32.13 14.09 -14.91
C ILE A 107 -31.90 12.57 -14.81
N ASN A 108 -32.94 11.76 -15.08
CA ASN A 108 -32.84 10.31 -15.02
C ASN A 108 -31.86 9.73 -16.06
N ILE A 109 -31.78 10.32 -17.25
CA ILE A 109 -30.84 9.91 -18.31
C ILE A 109 -29.40 10.22 -17.89
N GLN A 110 -29.16 11.42 -17.34
CA GLN A 110 -27.83 11.80 -16.82
C GLN A 110 -27.39 10.88 -15.68
N ALA A 111 -28.26 10.62 -14.70
CA ALA A 111 -27.95 9.71 -13.58
C ALA A 111 -27.60 8.29 -14.05
N ARG A 112 -28.28 7.77 -15.09
CA ARG A 112 -27.94 6.47 -15.68
C ARG A 112 -26.55 6.46 -16.32
N ARG A 113 -26.14 7.55 -16.97
CA ARG A 113 -24.81 7.67 -17.58
C ARG A 113 -23.72 7.74 -16.53
N ASP A 114 -23.91 8.55 -15.49
CA ASP A 114 -22.92 8.65 -14.42
C ASP A 114 -22.67 7.29 -13.78
N LEU A 115 -23.73 6.50 -13.57
CA LEU A 115 -23.62 5.12 -13.11
C LEU A 115 -22.89 4.19 -14.09
N MET A 116 -23.10 4.34 -15.40
CA MET A 116 -22.39 3.55 -16.42
C MET A 116 -20.91 3.92 -16.48
N VAL A 117 -20.56 5.21 -16.39
CA VAL A 117 -19.18 5.68 -16.36
C VAL A 117 -18.46 5.13 -15.11
N ILE A 118 -19.09 5.24 -13.94
CA ILE A 118 -18.54 4.67 -12.69
C ILE A 118 -18.37 3.15 -12.81
N ARG A 119 -19.31 2.45 -13.47
CA ARG A 119 -19.21 1.00 -13.69
C ARG A 119 -18.06 0.65 -14.64
N ALA A 120 -17.95 1.35 -15.77
CA ALA A 120 -16.87 1.16 -16.74
C ALA A 120 -15.50 1.49 -16.14
N GLU A 121 -15.40 2.55 -15.32
CA GLU A 121 -14.18 2.88 -14.58
C GLU A 121 -13.81 1.77 -13.59
N ARG A 122 -14.78 1.21 -12.86
CA ARG A 122 -14.55 0.05 -11.99
C ARG A 122 -14.12 -1.20 -12.77
N GLU A 123 -14.69 -1.44 -13.95
CA GLU A 123 -14.33 -2.58 -14.81
C GLU A 123 -12.94 -2.42 -15.40
N THR A 124 -12.55 -1.22 -15.85
CA THR A 124 -11.19 -0.95 -16.34
C THR A 124 -10.16 -1.03 -15.21
N LEU A 125 -10.47 -0.57 -14.00
CA LEU A 125 -9.63 -0.77 -12.82
C LEU A 125 -9.47 -2.25 -12.45
N ARG A 126 -10.54 -3.05 -12.56
CA ARG A 126 -10.48 -4.52 -12.38
C ARG A 126 -9.63 -5.18 -13.45
N ALA A 127 -9.87 -4.89 -14.73
CA ALA A 127 -9.10 -5.45 -15.84
C ALA A 127 -7.61 -5.06 -15.78
N LYS A 128 -7.29 -3.84 -15.35
CA LYS A 128 -5.91 -3.41 -15.11
C LYS A 128 -5.28 -4.20 -13.96
N LYS A 129 -6.00 -4.39 -12.87
CA LYS A 129 -5.58 -5.26 -11.76
C LYS A 129 -5.35 -6.69 -12.25
N ASP A 130 -6.28 -7.27 -13.01
CA ASP A 130 -6.17 -8.64 -13.52
C ASP A 130 -5.01 -8.80 -14.51
N GLY A 131 -4.75 -7.79 -15.36
CA GLY A 131 -3.60 -7.73 -16.26
C GLY A 131 -2.26 -7.60 -15.53
N ASP A 132 -2.20 -6.76 -14.49
CA ASP A 132 -1.04 -6.67 -13.59
C ASP A 132 -0.80 -8.04 -12.90
N TYR A 133 -1.85 -8.74 -12.46
CA TYR A 133 -1.76 -10.09 -11.91
C TYR A 133 -1.23 -11.11 -12.94
N ALA A 134 -1.71 -11.08 -14.18
CA ALA A 134 -1.27 -11.99 -15.24
C ALA A 134 0.20 -11.77 -15.64
N ALA A 135 0.64 -10.51 -15.73
CA ALA A 135 2.04 -10.16 -15.99
C ALA A 135 2.97 -10.59 -14.83
N LEU A 136 2.48 -10.53 -13.60
CA LEU A 136 3.19 -10.97 -12.39
C LEU A 136 3.29 -12.51 -12.29
N ILE A 137 2.32 -13.26 -12.83
CA ILE A 137 2.35 -14.72 -12.96
C ILE A 137 3.39 -15.14 -14.00
N GLN A 138 3.42 -14.50 -15.18
CA GLN A 138 4.41 -14.81 -16.23
C GLN A 138 5.87 -14.59 -15.79
N THR A 139 6.13 -13.65 -14.88
CA THR A 139 7.48 -13.44 -14.32
C THR A 139 7.88 -14.50 -13.29
N HIS A 140 6.91 -15.24 -12.74
CA HIS A 140 7.10 -16.29 -11.74
C HIS A 140 6.72 -17.69 -12.26
N ASP A 141 6.52 -17.87 -13.58
CA ASP A 141 6.20 -19.18 -14.16
C ASP A 141 7.31 -20.19 -13.89
N GLU A 142 8.58 -19.78 -13.95
CA GLU A 142 9.71 -20.62 -13.54
C GLU A 142 9.64 -20.99 -12.05
N THR A 143 9.11 -20.10 -11.21
CA THR A 143 8.93 -20.32 -9.77
C THR A 143 7.78 -21.28 -9.50
N LEU A 144 6.68 -21.15 -10.24
CA LEU A 144 5.52 -22.04 -10.19
C LEU A 144 5.88 -23.44 -10.69
N GLU A 145 6.62 -23.55 -11.78
CA GLU A 145 7.12 -24.82 -12.33
C GLU A 145 8.11 -25.51 -11.38
N TYR A 146 9.01 -24.75 -10.75
CA TYR A 146 9.93 -25.27 -9.73
C TYR A 146 9.22 -25.68 -8.44
N MET A 147 8.22 -24.91 -8.01
CA MET A 147 7.40 -25.24 -6.84
C MET A 147 6.54 -26.46 -7.12
N ASP A 148 5.85 -26.55 -8.27
CA ASP A 148 5.07 -27.71 -8.69
C ASP A 148 5.93 -28.97 -8.87
N ALA A 149 7.15 -28.86 -9.42
CA ALA A 149 8.08 -29.98 -9.52
C ALA A 149 8.45 -30.54 -8.14
N ILE A 150 8.65 -29.69 -7.13
CA ILE A 150 8.96 -30.10 -5.75
C ILE A 150 7.72 -30.65 -5.03
N THR A 151 6.52 -30.11 -5.28
CA THR A 151 5.28 -30.65 -4.70
C THR A 151 4.90 -32.00 -5.32
N ASN A 152 4.99 -32.15 -6.64
CA ASN A 152 4.60 -33.35 -7.37
C ASN A 152 5.58 -34.52 -7.22
N PHE A 153 6.89 -34.27 -7.07
CA PHE A 153 7.83 -35.35 -6.74
C PHE A 153 7.49 -36.01 -5.40
N ASN A 154 6.96 -35.25 -4.45
CA ASN A 154 6.80 -35.69 -3.05
C ASN A 154 5.41 -36.21 -2.68
N THR A 155 4.38 -36.04 -3.52
CA THR A 155 3.11 -36.78 -3.37
C THR A 155 3.32 -38.28 -3.53
N SER A 156 4.36 -38.70 -4.26
CA SER A 156 4.73 -40.11 -4.46
C SER A 156 5.44 -40.77 -3.27
N LEU A 157 6.08 -39.99 -2.37
CA LEU A 157 6.83 -40.50 -1.21
C LEU A 157 6.11 -40.36 0.14
N ALA A 158 4.97 -39.65 0.19
CA ALA A 158 4.31 -39.28 1.45
C ALA A 158 3.17 -40.24 1.86
N GLY A 159 3.46 -41.53 1.99
CA GLY A 159 2.59 -42.48 2.67
C GLY A 159 2.76 -42.41 4.20
N ASN A 160 1.67 -42.10 4.94
CA ASN A 160 1.46 -42.35 6.38
C ASN A 160 2.39 -41.72 7.44
N ALA A 161 2.23 -40.43 7.79
CA ALA A 161 2.75 -39.89 9.08
C ALA A 161 1.90 -38.71 9.61
N ASN A 162 1.58 -38.62 10.92
CA ASN A 162 0.63 -37.72 11.64
C ASN A 162 0.58 -36.21 11.29
N ASP A 163 -0.63 -35.62 11.33
CA ASP A 163 -1.01 -34.29 10.80
C ASP A 163 -0.27 -33.06 11.36
N ALA A 164 0.04 -32.98 12.66
CA ALA A 164 0.77 -31.84 13.23
C ALA A 164 2.23 -31.78 12.73
N HIS A 165 2.87 -32.95 12.61
CA HIS A 165 4.21 -33.08 12.05
C HIS A 165 4.21 -32.77 10.54
N LYS A 166 3.12 -33.11 9.81
CA LYS A 166 2.94 -32.72 8.40
C LYS A 166 2.96 -31.20 8.20
N HIS A 167 2.29 -30.42 9.06
CA HIS A 167 2.24 -28.95 8.91
C HIS A 167 3.61 -28.27 9.13
N THR A 168 4.36 -28.70 10.14
CA THR A 168 5.71 -28.17 10.41
C THR A 168 6.70 -28.56 9.31
N LEU A 169 6.68 -29.82 8.87
CA LEU A 169 7.53 -30.30 7.78
C LEU A 169 7.21 -29.60 6.45
N ARG A 170 5.93 -29.34 6.18
CA ARG A 170 5.51 -28.56 5.00
C ARG A 170 6.00 -27.12 5.07
N SER A 171 5.88 -26.48 6.24
CA SER A 171 6.35 -25.10 6.47
C SER A 171 7.86 -24.95 6.27
N ILE A 172 8.65 -25.88 6.82
CA ILE A 172 10.12 -25.89 6.65
C ILE A 172 10.50 -26.04 5.17
N LYS A 173 9.82 -26.94 4.44
CA LYS A 173 10.05 -27.14 3.00
C LYS A 173 9.71 -25.90 2.18
N ILE A 174 8.60 -25.22 2.49
CA ILE A 174 8.22 -23.97 1.83
C ILE A 174 9.28 -22.90 2.09
N ILE A 175 9.71 -22.74 3.35
CA ILE A 175 10.75 -21.76 3.72
C ILE A 175 12.05 -22.04 2.96
N TRP A 176 12.44 -23.32 2.84
CA TRP A 176 13.63 -23.74 2.10
C TRP A 176 13.52 -23.47 0.60
N ALA A 177 12.38 -23.79 -0.02
CA ALA A 177 12.14 -23.51 -1.43
C ALA A 177 12.17 -22.01 -1.70
N LEU A 178 11.52 -21.20 -0.86
CA LEU A 178 11.57 -19.75 -0.93
C LEU A 178 12.99 -19.20 -0.72
N PHE A 179 13.79 -19.84 0.13
CA PHE A 179 15.18 -19.45 0.36
C PHE A 179 16.02 -19.66 -0.90
N ILE A 180 15.90 -20.85 -1.51
CA ILE A 180 16.55 -21.17 -2.79
C ILE A 180 16.10 -20.17 -3.86
N HIS A 181 14.81 -19.89 -3.95
CA HIS A 181 14.27 -18.91 -4.90
C HIS A 181 14.90 -17.52 -4.69
N ASN A 182 14.86 -16.99 -3.47
CA ASN A 182 15.43 -15.67 -3.18
C ASN A 182 16.94 -15.62 -3.47
N PHE A 183 17.64 -16.73 -3.23
CA PHE A 183 19.05 -16.85 -3.55
C PHE A 183 19.31 -16.83 -5.06
N HIS A 184 18.52 -17.57 -5.85
CA HIS A 184 18.61 -17.57 -7.31
C HIS A 184 18.25 -16.21 -7.91
N ALA A 185 17.21 -15.56 -7.38
CA ALA A 185 16.80 -14.23 -7.82
C ALA A 185 17.94 -13.22 -7.66
N ILE A 186 18.66 -13.27 -6.52
CA ILE A 186 19.83 -12.40 -6.29
C ILE A 186 20.98 -12.74 -7.25
N ASN A 187 21.22 -14.04 -7.52
CA ASN A 187 22.28 -14.44 -8.46
C ASN A 187 21.93 -14.14 -9.93
N GLY A 188 20.64 -14.05 -10.26
CA GLY A 188 20.14 -13.71 -11.59
C GLY A 188 20.52 -12.29 -12.03
N ASP A 189 20.75 -11.38 -11.07
CA ASP A 189 21.23 -10.01 -11.33
C ASP A 189 22.70 -9.95 -11.76
N GLY A 190 23.42 -11.08 -11.74
CA GLY A 190 24.78 -11.25 -12.26
C GLY A 190 25.76 -11.92 -11.28
N PRO A 191 26.94 -12.37 -11.76
CA PRO A 191 27.90 -13.12 -10.95
C PRO A 191 28.46 -12.33 -9.76
N PHE A 192 28.44 -10.99 -9.83
CA PHE A 192 28.93 -10.11 -8.78
C PHE A 192 27.87 -9.75 -7.72
N ALA A 193 26.60 -10.08 -7.95
CA ALA A 193 25.50 -9.67 -7.07
C ALA A 193 25.62 -10.27 -5.66
N PHE A 194 26.01 -11.55 -5.55
CA PHE A 194 26.22 -12.22 -4.26
C PHE A 194 27.39 -11.61 -3.46
N ILE A 195 28.52 -11.38 -4.12
CA ILE A 195 29.69 -10.76 -3.49
C ILE A 195 29.32 -9.34 -3.04
N TRP A 196 28.60 -8.60 -3.88
CA TRP A 196 28.14 -7.26 -3.57
C TRP A 196 27.19 -7.23 -2.36
N LEU A 197 26.30 -8.21 -2.22
CA LEU A 197 25.41 -8.35 -1.07
C LEU A 197 26.17 -8.47 0.25
N LEU A 198 27.36 -9.08 0.24
CA LEU A 198 28.25 -9.19 1.41
C LEU A 198 29.14 -7.96 1.61
N ILE A 199 29.61 -7.33 0.52
CA ILE A 199 30.47 -6.16 0.56
C ILE A 199 29.71 -4.93 1.04
N GLN A 200 28.48 -4.71 0.57
CA GLN A 200 27.65 -3.57 0.94
C GLN A 200 27.52 -3.37 2.47
N PRO A 201 27.15 -4.38 3.27
CA PRO A 201 27.10 -4.23 4.73
C PRO A 201 28.49 -4.03 5.34
N MET A 202 29.54 -4.63 4.79
CA MET A 202 30.91 -4.40 5.27
C MET A 202 31.34 -2.94 5.09
N ILE A 203 31.05 -2.33 3.94
CA ILE A 203 31.33 -0.91 3.69
C ILE A 203 30.55 -0.04 4.67
N MET A 204 29.24 -0.29 4.83
CA MET A 204 28.41 0.50 5.72
C MET A 204 28.86 0.42 7.18
N LEU A 205 29.19 -0.79 7.67
CA LEU A 205 29.70 -1.00 9.01
C LEU A 205 31.10 -0.42 9.21
N GLY A 206 31.95 -0.54 8.20
CA GLY A 206 33.28 0.07 8.17
C GLY A 206 33.22 1.59 8.28
N ILE A 207 32.32 2.25 7.53
CA ILE A 207 32.11 3.70 7.60
C ILE A 207 31.58 4.12 8.98
N ILE A 208 30.58 3.41 9.52
CA ILE A 208 30.01 3.76 10.83
C ILE A 208 31.06 3.58 11.94
N SER A 209 31.84 2.51 11.89
CA SER A 209 32.85 2.20 12.89
C SER A 209 34.09 3.08 12.78
N SER A 210 34.46 3.53 11.57
CA SER A 210 35.65 4.38 11.37
C SER A 210 35.52 5.77 11.98
N VAL A 211 34.29 6.30 12.09
CA VAL A 211 34.04 7.58 12.79
C VAL A 211 34.56 7.53 14.23
N TYR A 212 34.39 6.40 14.92
CA TYR A 212 34.84 6.23 16.30
C TYR A 212 36.37 6.16 16.43
N LEU A 213 37.08 5.74 15.38
CA LEU A 213 38.55 5.75 15.33
C LEU A 213 39.09 7.19 15.21
N LEU A 214 38.36 8.07 14.53
CA LEU A 214 38.78 9.46 14.29
C LEU A 214 38.58 10.37 15.50
N VAL A 215 37.70 10.00 16.44
CA VAL A 215 37.39 10.79 17.65
C VAL A 215 38.52 10.71 18.70
N GLY A 216 39.48 9.80 18.55
CA GLY A 216 40.67 9.73 19.42
C GLY A 216 40.43 9.16 20.83
N THR A 217 39.21 8.74 21.15
CA THR A 217 38.91 7.96 22.36
C THR A 217 39.31 6.51 22.13
N HIS A 218 40.22 5.99 22.96
CA HIS A 218 40.69 4.61 22.84
C HIS A 218 39.84 3.61 23.64
N TYR A 219 39.24 4.05 24.75
CA TYR A 219 38.45 3.18 25.64
C TYR A 219 37.17 3.86 26.12
N ILE A 220 36.08 3.09 26.18
CA ILE A 220 34.80 3.46 26.81
C ILE A 220 34.49 2.42 27.87
N LEU A 221 34.47 2.80 29.16
CA LEU A 221 34.20 1.88 30.28
C LEU A 221 35.05 0.58 30.19
N ASN A 222 36.35 0.72 29.90
CA ASN A 222 37.31 -0.38 29.70
C ASN A 222 37.04 -1.32 28.51
N MET A 223 36.17 -0.92 27.59
CA MET A 223 35.98 -1.57 26.28
C MET A 223 36.78 -0.81 25.23
N ASP A 224 37.46 -1.52 24.33
CA ASP A 224 38.12 -0.87 23.22
C ASP A 224 37.08 -0.30 22.25
N VAL A 225 37.27 0.96 21.86
CA VAL A 225 36.31 1.72 21.05
C VAL A 225 36.02 1.08 19.67
N PRO A 226 37.00 0.53 18.94
CA PRO A 226 36.74 -0.12 17.65
C PRO A 226 35.78 -1.31 17.78
N THR A 227 35.99 -2.17 18.78
CA THR A 227 35.12 -3.33 19.02
C THR A 227 33.75 -2.90 19.53
N PHE A 228 33.70 -1.90 20.43
CA PHE A 228 32.45 -1.32 20.91
C PHE A 228 31.57 -0.80 19.76
N ALA A 229 32.19 -0.06 18.84
CA ALA A 229 31.52 0.54 17.69
C ALA A 229 31.05 -0.54 16.69
N LEU A 230 31.90 -1.50 16.35
CA LEU A 230 31.56 -2.56 15.40
C LEU A 230 30.48 -3.50 15.96
N LEU A 231 30.57 -3.89 17.23
CA LEU A 231 29.58 -4.76 17.88
C LEU A 231 28.20 -4.09 17.95
N GLY A 232 28.16 -2.83 18.40
CA GLY A 232 26.91 -2.07 18.53
C GLY A 232 26.28 -1.75 17.18
N SER A 233 27.05 -1.13 16.29
CA SER A 233 26.57 -0.79 14.95
C SER A 233 26.23 -2.02 14.12
N GLY A 234 27.04 -3.09 14.18
CA GLY A 234 26.81 -4.38 13.54
C GLY A 234 25.47 -4.98 13.90
N THR A 235 25.22 -5.10 15.21
CA THR A 235 23.97 -5.64 15.74
C THR A 235 22.76 -4.80 15.34
N TRP A 236 22.85 -3.49 15.50
CA TRP A 236 21.76 -2.59 15.14
C TRP A 236 21.46 -2.61 13.64
N VAL A 237 22.49 -2.57 12.81
CA VAL A 237 22.36 -2.57 11.35
C VAL A 237 21.74 -3.88 10.85
N ALA A 238 22.14 -5.03 11.41
CA ALA A 238 21.53 -6.31 11.09
C ALA A 238 20.04 -6.33 11.46
N CYS A 239 19.69 -5.81 12.64
CA CYS A 239 18.32 -5.63 13.09
C CYS A 239 17.52 -4.72 12.14
N ARG A 240 18.02 -3.50 11.88
CA ARG A 240 17.43 -2.50 10.98
C ARG A 240 17.15 -3.07 9.60
N MET A 241 18.13 -3.73 8.98
CA MET A 241 17.92 -4.29 7.65
C MET A 241 16.94 -5.45 7.65
N THR A 242 16.91 -6.25 8.70
CA THR A 242 15.88 -7.27 8.87
C THR A 242 14.50 -6.62 8.93
N ILE A 243 14.32 -5.53 9.70
CA ILE A 243 13.05 -4.80 9.79
C ILE A 243 12.60 -4.32 8.40
N PHE A 244 13.47 -3.63 7.66
CA PHE A 244 13.13 -3.10 6.33
C PHE A 244 12.83 -4.20 5.30
N ARG A 245 13.63 -5.26 5.29
CA ARG A 245 13.49 -6.32 4.28
C ARG A 245 12.27 -7.19 4.54
N VAL A 246 12.01 -7.54 5.80
CA VAL A 246 10.81 -8.30 6.19
C VAL A 246 9.54 -7.47 5.98
N SER A 247 9.52 -6.21 6.45
CA SER A 247 8.34 -5.35 6.27
C SER A 247 8.05 -5.08 4.80
N GLY A 248 9.09 -4.84 4.00
CA GLY A 248 8.99 -4.64 2.56
C GLY A 248 8.41 -5.87 1.85
N GLN A 249 8.90 -7.07 2.18
CA GLN A 249 8.42 -8.33 1.62
C GLN A 249 6.92 -8.56 1.90
N ILE A 250 6.52 -8.42 3.16
CA ILE A 250 5.12 -8.63 3.56
C ILE A 250 4.18 -7.60 2.91
N ALA A 251 4.61 -6.34 2.80
CA ALA A 251 3.78 -5.26 2.28
C ALA A 251 3.66 -5.26 0.75
N HIS A 252 4.75 -5.54 0.03
CA HIS A 252 4.83 -5.32 -1.42
C HIS A 252 4.72 -6.60 -2.26
N ASN A 253 5.09 -7.78 -1.75
CA ASN A 253 5.03 -9.03 -2.53
C ASN A 253 3.66 -9.71 -2.48
N ARG A 254 2.63 -8.96 -2.85
CA ARG A 254 1.23 -9.44 -2.94
C ARG A 254 1.06 -10.62 -3.91
N VAL A 255 1.85 -10.66 -4.98
CA VAL A 255 1.85 -11.73 -6.00
C VAL A 255 2.02 -13.10 -5.36
N MET A 256 3.05 -13.18 -4.54
CA MET A 256 3.55 -14.40 -3.93
C MET A 256 2.66 -14.80 -2.73
N LEU A 257 1.86 -13.86 -2.20
CA LEU A 257 0.81 -14.09 -1.21
C LEU A 257 -0.50 -14.61 -1.81
N ASN A 258 -0.71 -14.48 -3.12
CA ASN A 258 -1.87 -15.08 -3.80
C ASN A 258 -1.71 -16.59 -3.99
N LEU A 259 -0.49 -17.12 -3.87
CA LEU A 259 -0.24 -18.55 -3.91
C LEU A 259 -0.82 -19.19 -2.63
N PRO A 260 -1.76 -20.15 -2.72
CA PRO A 260 -2.46 -20.71 -1.56
C PRO A 260 -1.54 -21.44 -0.58
N MET A 261 -0.35 -21.84 -1.03
CA MET A 261 0.64 -22.56 -0.23
C MET A 261 1.64 -21.64 0.51
N VAL A 262 1.72 -20.35 0.15
CA VAL A 262 2.69 -19.40 0.72
C VAL A 262 1.97 -18.41 1.64
N SER A 263 2.43 -18.28 2.88
CA SER A 263 1.91 -17.32 3.86
C SER A 263 2.84 -16.10 3.98
N PRO A 264 2.33 -14.94 4.43
CA PRO A 264 3.18 -13.80 4.77
C PRO A 264 4.27 -14.17 5.79
N PHE A 265 3.94 -15.05 6.74
CA PHE A 265 4.92 -15.66 7.64
C PHE A 265 6.09 -16.33 6.92
N HIS A 266 5.84 -17.20 5.93
CA HIS A 266 6.90 -17.91 5.21
C HIS A 266 7.83 -16.94 4.45
N GLN A 267 7.28 -15.93 3.78
CA GLN A 267 8.10 -14.94 3.08
C GLN A 267 8.94 -14.10 4.05
N GLY A 268 8.33 -13.64 5.14
CA GLY A 268 9.00 -12.84 6.14
C GLY A 268 10.15 -13.61 6.81
N ILE A 269 9.92 -14.85 7.22
CA ILE A 269 10.95 -15.64 7.92
C ILE A 269 12.10 -16.07 7.00
N THR A 270 11.79 -16.46 5.75
CA THR A 270 12.83 -16.76 4.74
C THR A 270 13.72 -15.54 4.52
N THR A 271 13.12 -14.36 4.35
CA THR A 271 13.85 -13.11 4.18
C THR A 271 14.70 -12.79 5.40
N ALA A 272 14.14 -12.94 6.60
CA ALA A 272 14.85 -12.71 7.84
C ALA A 272 16.11 -13.58 7.94
N ILE A 273 15.99 -14.89 7.67
CA ILE A 273 17.10 -15.85 7.73
C ILE A 273 18.19 -15.50 6.72
N LEU A 274 17.81 -15.14 5.49
CA LEU A 274 18.77 -14.73 4.46
C LEU A 274 19.60 -13.53 4.93
N TYR A 275 18.96 -12.48 5.43
CA TYR A 275 19.66 -11.29 5.91
C TYR A 275 20.44 -11.55 7.20
N LEU A 276 20.00 -12.47 8.07
CA LEU A 276 20.79 -12.91 9.22
C LEU A 276 22.13 -13.49 8.77
N ILE A 277 22.11 -14.43 7.80
CA ILE A 277 23.33 -15.08 7.29
C ILE A 277 24.26 -14.03 6.67
N VAL A 278 23.73 -13.17 5.79
CA VAL A 278 24.50 -12.12 5.12
C VAL A 278 25.20 -11.23 6.15
N TYR A 279 24.46 -10.69 7.12
CA TYR A 279 25.03 -9.79 8.11
C TYR A 279 25.96 -10.50 9.10
N MET A 280 25.66 -11.74 9.49
CA MET A 280 26.56 -12.55 10.32
C MET A 280 27.91 -12.77 9.64
N VAL A 281 27.91 -13.15 8.37
CA VAL A 281 29.15 -13.36 7.60
C VAL A 281 29.93 -12.04 7.46
N SER A 282 29.26 -10.94 7.11
CA SER A 282 29.91 -9.64 6.97
C SER A 282 30.48 -9.11 8.29
N ILE A 283 29.77 -9.27 9.40
CA ILE A 283 30.25 -8.91 10.74
C ILE A 283 31.45 -9.78 11.11
N ALA A 284 31.35 -11.11 10.96
CA ALA A 284 32.45 -12.04 11.26
C ALA A 284 33.71 -11.73 10.45
N LEU A 285 33.57 -11.40 9.16
CA LEU A 285 34.69 -10.96 8.30
C LEU A 285 35.34 -9.68 8.82
N LEU A 286 34.56 -8.67 9.21
CA LEU A 286 35.10 -7.44 9.77
C LEU A 286 35.80 -7.66 11.12
N PHE A 287 35.23 -8.51 11.99
CA PHE A 287 35.90 -8.92 13.23
C PHE A 287 37.21 -9.64 12.96
N GLY A 288 37.25 -10.55 11.97
CA GLY A 288 38.47 -11.25 11.55
C GLY A 288 39.55 -10.30 11.03
N ILE A 289 39.18 -9.35 10.15
CA ILE A 289 40.10 -8.33 9.62
C ILE A 289 40.60 -7.43 10.75
N GLY A 290 39.71 -6.92 11.61
CA GLY A 290 40.10 -6.06 12.73
C GLY A 290 40.99 -6.78 13.75
N ARG A 291 40.77 -8.07 13.97
CA ARG A 291 41.63 -8.90 14.83
C ARG A 291 43.01 -9.11 14.22
N TYR A 292 43.09 -9.33 12.90
CA TYR A 292 44.36 -9.44 12.17
C TYR A 292 45.16 -8.14 12.23
N LEU A 293 44.49 -6.99 12.15
CA LEU A 293 45.10 -5.67 12.30
C LEU A 293 45.44 -5.31 13.76
N GLY A 294 45.05 -6.13 14.74
CA GLY A 294 45.28 -5.87 16.16
C GLY A 294 44.44 -4.73 16.75
N VAL A 295 43.37 -4.33 16.05
CA VAL A 295 42.49 -3.21 16.44
C VAL A 295 41.27 -3.67 17.24
N ILE A 296 40.90 -4.95 17.12
CA ILE A 296 39.69 -5.52 17.70
C ILE A 296 40.04 -6.66 18.67
N SER A 297 39.36 -6.67 19.82
CA SER A 297 39.40 -7.76 20.80
C SER A 297 38.36 -8.84 20.43
N LEU A 298 38.66 -10.11 20.68
CA LEU A 298 37.70 -11.20 20.52
C LEU A 298 37.03 -11.47 21.87
N PRO A 299 35.77 -11.94 21.89
CA PRO A 299 35.09 -12.25 23.14
C PRO A 299 35.56 -13.60 23.67
N ASP A 300 35.64 -13.72 24.99
CA ASP A 300 35.95 -14.99 25.65
C ASP A 300 34.76 -15.96 25.58
N ASP A 301 33.53 -15.43 25.61
CA ASP A 301 32.28 -16.19 25.48
C ASP A 301 31.50 -15.80 24.21
N ILE A 302 31.97 -16.35 23.08
CA ILE A 302 31.33 -16.19 21.77
C ILE A 302 29.87 -16.65 21.80
N LEU A 303 29.55 -17.71 22.57
CA LEU A 303 28.22 -18.32 22.56
C LEU A 303 27.19 -17.41 23.22
N THR A 304 27.51 -16.84 24.38
CA THR A 304 26.61 -15.93 25.09
C THR A 304 26.45 -14.61 24.32
N ALA A 305 27.52 -14.08 23.73
CA ALA A 305 27.42 -12.91 22.85
C ALA A 305 26.52 -13.20 21.63
N PHE A 306 26.69 -14.34 20.98
CA PHE A 306 25.85 -14.75 19.86
C PHE A 306 24.39 -14.92 20.27
N PHE A 307 24.11 -15.46 21.45
CA PHE A 307 22.75 -15.63 21.97
C PHE A 307 22.02 -14.27 22.09
N TYR A 308 22.66 -13.25 22.66
CA TYR A 308 22.06 -11.91 22.75
C TYR A 308 21.97 -11.22 21.38
N PHE A 309 22.93 -11.44 20.48
CA PHE A 309 22.86 -10.95 19.10
C PHE A 309 21.62 -11.52 18.38
N VAL A 310 21.39 -12.83 18.47
CA VAL A 310 20.21 -13.48 17.89
C VAL A 310 18.93 -12.97 18.55
N GLY A 311 18.91 -12.75 19.86
CA GLY A 311 17.78 -12.11 20.55
C GLY A 311 17.45 -10.72 20.01
N MET A 312 18.47 -9.89 19.78
CA MET A 312 18.30 -8.56 19.17
C MET A 312 17.80 -8.64 17.73
N TRP A 313 18.32 -9.61 16.96
CA TRP A 313 17.82 -9.88 15.61
C TRP A 313 16.36 -10.33 15.62
N LEU A 314 15.94 -11.19 16.55
CA LEU A 314 14.54 -11.63 16.71
C LEU A 314 13.60 -10.47 17.04
N CYS A 315 14.04 -9.47 17.82
CA CYS A 315 13.29 -8.22 17.99
C CYS A 315 13.11 -7.52 16.64
N GLY A 316 14.16 -7.43 15.82
CA GLY A 316 14.09 -6.89 14.47
C GLY A 316 13.13 -7.64 13.55
N VAL A 317 13.13 -8.98 13.61
CA VAL A 317 12.15 -9.81 12.89
C VAL A 317 10.74 -9.44 13.32
N SER A 318 10.49 -9.38 14.63
CA SER A 318 9.17 -9.09 15.19
C SER A 318 8.66 -7.70 14.79
N ILE A 319 9.51 -6.67 14.89
CA ILE A 319 9.20 -5.31 14.46
C ILE A 319 8.98 -5.27 12.94
N GLY A 320 9.78 -5.99 12.15
CA GLY A 320 9.61 -6.12 10.70
C GLY A 320 8.25 -6.70 10.30
N PHE A 321 7.78 -7.73 11.00
CA PHE A 321 6.43 -8.28 10.82
C PHE A 321 5.35 -7.25 11.15
N ILE A 322 5.47 -6.59 12.31
CA ILE A 322 4.51 -5.56 12.74
C ILE A 322 4.45 -4.42 11.72
N PHE A 323 5.60 -3.91 11.27
CA PHE A 323 5.66 -2.85 10.27
C PHE A 323 5.12 -3.33 8.92
N GLY A 324 5.42 -4.56 8.50
CA GLY A 324 4.87 -5.13 7.26
C GLY A 324 3.34 -5.17 7.25
N VAL A 325 2.74 -5.59 8.37
CA VAL A 325 1.28 -5.57 8.55
C VAL A 325 0.73 -4.15 8.54
N ILE A 326 1.36 -3.22 9.28
CA ILE A 326 0.92 -1.82 9.34
C ILE A 326 1.00 -1.17 7.95
N ILE A 327 2.09 -1.33 7.20
CA ILE A 327 2.21 -0.80 5.83
C ILE A 327 1.16 -1.43 4.92
N GLY A 328 0.91 -2.73 5.09
CA GLY A 328 -0.10 -3.46 4.33
C GLY A 328 -1.53 -2.93 4.50
N VAL A 329 -1.85 -2.34 5.65
CA VAL A 329 -3.16 -1.73 5.96
C VAL A 329 -3.15 -0.21 5.73
N TRP A 330 -2.04 0.45 6.08
CA TRP A 330 -1.83 1.89 6.00
C TRP A 330 -0.54 2.21 5.23
N PRO A 331 -0.60 2.29 3.89
CA PRO A 331 0.58 2.46 3.04
C PRO A 331 1.41 3.73 3.34
N PHE A 332 0.80 4.76 3.92
CA PHE A 332 1.52 5.98 4.33
C PHE A 332 2.60 5.70 5.38
N PHE A 333 2.43 4.68 6.22
CA PHE A 333 3.40 4.30 7.24
C PHE A 333 4.77 3.95 6.65
N ALA A 334 4.84 3.48 5.40
CA ALA A 334 6.10 3.25 4.69
C ALA A 334 7.02 4.48 4.71
N ARG A 335 6.46 5.70 4.64
CA ARG A 335 7.23 6.95 4.70
C ARG A 335 7.75 7.26 6.12
N LEU A 336 7.07 6.76 7.15
CA LEU A 336 7.42 6.98 8.55
C LEU A 336 8.40 5.93 9.09
N THR A 337 8.53 4.77 8.43
CA THR A 337 9.44 3.68 8.86
C THR A 337 10.86 4.18 9.12
N GLY A 338 11.43 5.01 8.23
CA GLY A 338 12.77 5.56 8.41
C GLY A 338 12.92 6.43 9.66
N ALA A 339 11.90 7.20 10.03
CA ALA A 339 11.90 8.03 11.23
C ALA A 339 11.73 7.18 12.50
N ALA A 340 10.84 6.17 12.46
CA ALA A 340 10.64 5.23 13.54
C ALA A 340 11.93 4.43 13.86
N GLU A 341 12.58 3.91 12.82
CA GLU A 341 13.86 3.19 12.93
C GLU A 341 14.96 4.04 13.53
N ARG A 342 15.12 5.30 13.07
CA ARG A 342 16.12 6.21 13.66
C ARG A 342 15.85 6.49 15.13
N SER A 343 14.58 6.62 15.50
CA SER A 343 14.19 6.83 16.90
C SER A 343 14.55 5.59 17.73
N LEU A 344 14.26 4.38 17.23
CA LEU A 344 14.64 3.13 17.87
C LEU A 344 16.16 2.98 17.99
N GLN A 345 16.93 3.41 16.99
CA GLN A 345 18.41 3.39 17.03
C GLN A 345 18.96 4.22 18.19
N ILE A 346 18.42 5.42 18.40
CA ILE A 346 18.89 6.32 19.45
C ILE A 346 18.60 5.71 20.81
N VAL A 347 17.37 5.22 21.02
CA VAL A 347 16.93 4.73 22.34
C VAL A 347 17.50 3.33 22.67
N SER A 348 17.95 2.55 21.69
CA SER A 348 18.48 1.19 21.90
C SER A 348 19.94 1.12 22.37
N SER A 349 20.52 2.25 22.84
CA SER A 349 21.88 2.30 23.37
C SER A 349 22.95 1.81 22.38
N VAL A 350 22.75 2.03 21.09
CA VAL A 350 23.71 1.62 20.04
C VAL A 350 25.02 2.41 20.14
N PHE A 351 24.92 3.70 20.45
CA PHE A 351 26.05 4.63 20.45
C PHE A 351 26.64 4.91 21.83
N TYR A 352 25.93 4.52 22.87
CA TYR A 352 26.26 4.87 24.25
C TYR A 352 25.92 3.71 25.19
N VAL A 353 26.34 3.86 26.45
CA VAL A 353 26.10 2.90 27.53
C VAL A 353 25.35 3.62 28.65
N THR A 354 24.31 3.03 29.24
CA THR A 354 23.46 3.75 30.21
C THR A 354 24.21 4.11 31.47
N GLU A 355 25.23 3.33 31.84
CA GLU A 355 26.09 3.60 32.99
C GLU A 355 26.85 4.95 32.88
N GLN A 356 26.95 5.52 31.67
CA GLN A 356 27.55 6.84 31.45
C GLN A 356 26.61 8.00 31.83
N PHE A 357 25.31 7.74 31.95
CA PHE A 357 24.32 8.77 32.26
C PHE A 357 24.11 8.93 33.77
N PRO A 358 23.68 10.14 34.22
CA PRO A 358 23.14 10.33 35.56
C PRO A 358 21.96 9.39 35.81
N GLU A 359 21.82 8.93 37.05
CA GLU A 359 20.82 7.93 37.48
C GLU A 359 19.39 8.27 37.03
N VAL A 360 19.04 9.56 37.03
CA VAL A 360 17.72 10.07 36.59
C VAL A 360 17.39 9.68 35.15
N TYR A 361 18.37 9.69 34.24
CA TYR A 361 18.14 9.41 32.82
C TYR A 361 18.24 7.93 32.45
N ARG A 362 18.89 7.11 33.29
CA ARG A 362 19.07 5.67 33.04
C ARG A 362 17.74 4.94 32.89
N ASN A 363 16.81 5.20 33.80
CA ASN A 363 15.51 4.54 33.82
C ASN A 363 14.67 4.80 32.55
N TYR A 364 14.77 5.99 31.96
CA TYR A 364 14.04 6.31 30.72
C TYR A 364 14.56 5.51 29.52
N VAL A 365 15.88 5.33 29.43
CA VAL A 365 16.49 4.55 28.35
C VAL A 365 16.26 3.06 28.54
N LEU A 366 16.41 2.57 29.77
CA LEU A 366 16.23 1.15 30.12
C LEU A 366 14.78 0.68 29.96
N TRP A 367 13.81 1.60 29.91
CA TRP A 367 12.44 1.21 29.56
C TRP A 367 12.36 0.51 28.18
N ASN A 368 13.27 0.86 27.25
CA ASN A 368 13.37 0.18 25.97
C ASN A 368 14.11 -1.18 26.11
N PRO A 369 13.47 -2.31 25.75
CA PRO A 369 14.10 -3.63 25.84
C PRO A 369 15.33 -3.78 24.94
N LEU A 370 15.41 -3.06 23.82
CA LEU A 370 16.59 -3.09 22.95
C LEU A 370 17.83 -2.50 23.62
N SER A 371 17.65 -1.54 24.54
CA SER A 371 18.76 -1.03 25.35
C SER A 371 19.33 -2.12 26.26
N HIS A 372 18.45 -2.90 26.90
CA HIS A 372 18.86 -4.05 27.70
C HIS A 372 19.62 -5.09 26.86
N GLY A 373 19.08 -5.46 25.70
CA GLY A 373 19.73 -6.43 24.81
C GLY A 373 21.12 -5.99 24.35
N MET A 374 21.29 -4.70 24.00
CA MET A 374 22.58 -4.16 23.58
C MET A 374 23.63 -4.15 24.70
N GLN A 375 23.23 -3.81 25.93
CA GLN A 375 24.13 -3.83 27.07
C GLN A 375 24.48 -5.26 27.51
N LEU A 376 23.53 -6.18 27.48
CA LEU A 376 23.77 -7.60 27.77
C LEU A 376 24.71 -8.22 26.73
N LEU A 377 24.54 -7.86 25.45
CA LEU A 377 25.47 -8.24 24.40
C LEU A 377 26.89 -7.74 24.68
N ARG A 378 27.04 -6.48 25.09
CA ARG A 378 28.36 -5.93 25.46
C ARG A 378 28.94 -6.58 26.70
N GLY A 379 28.13 -6.83 27.74
CA GLY A 379 28.57 -7.52 28.95
C GLY A 379 28.98 -8.97 28.70
N ALA A 380 28.34 -9.63 27.74
CA ALA A 380 28.74 -10.96 27.29
C ALA A 380 30.03 -10.95 26.45
N TYR A 381 30.25 -9.87 25.68
CA TYR A 381 31.41 -9.73 24.81
C TYR A 381 32.67 -9.30 25.57
N PHE A 382 32.54 -8.28 26.43
CA PHE A 382 33.64 -7.67 27.16
C PHE A 382 33.61 -8.08 28.63
N HIS A 383 34.58 -8.92 29.04
CA HIS A 383 34.73 -9.28 30.45
C HIS A 383 35.04 -8.06 31.36
N SER A 384 35.69 -7.03 30.79
CA SER A 384 36.06 -5.80 31.49
C SER A 384 34.87 -4.87 31.80
N TYR A 385 33.69 -5.14 31.22
CA TYR A 385 32.49 -4.32 31.40
C TYR A 385 31.47 -5.04 32.31
N PRO A 386 31.36 -4.63 33.59
CA PRO A 386 30.31 -5.14 34.47
C PRO A 386 28.97 -4.53 34.07
N CYS A 387 28.14 -5.31 33.39
CA CYS A 387 26.79 -4.92 33.01
C CYS A 387 25.88 -4.93 34.25
N THR A 388 25.63 -3.76 34.84
CA THR A 388 24.83 -3.63 36.08
C THR A 388 23.41 -3.14 35.83
N ASP A 389 23.21 -2.31 34.81
CA ASP A 389 21.91 -1.69 34.56
C ASP A 389 20.94 -2.67 33.86
N ALA A 390 21.45 -3.63 33.09
CA ALA A 390 20.61 -4.47 32.25
C ALA A 390 20.10 -5.76 32.91
N LYS A 391 18.84 -6.12 32.63
CA LYS A 391 18.18 -7.31 33.16
C LYS A 391 17.87 -8.33 32.05
N PRO A 392 18.46 -9.54 32.08
CA PRO A 392 18.20 -10.58 31.07
C PRO A 392 16.73 -10.99 30.98
N SER A 393 16.06 -11.12 32.14
CA SER A 393 14.65 -11.53 32.19
C SER A 393 13.73 -10.54 31.48
N TYR A 394 13.93 -9.24 31.70
CA TYR A 394 13.15 -8.19 31.04
C TYR A 394 13.35 -8.23 29.52
N PHE A 395 14.59 -8.36 29.06
CA PHE A 395 14.90 -8.46 27.64
C PHE A 395 14.20 -9.65 26.97
N TRP A 396 14.35 -10.86 27.51
CA TRP A 396 13.77 -12.06 26.90
C TRP A 396 12.23 -12.08 26.97
N LEU A 397 11.64 -11.57 28.05
CA LEU A 397 10.19 -11.37 28.11
C LEU A 397 9.70 -10.40 27.02
N ALA A 398 10.44 -9.31 26.80
CA ALA A 398 10.11 -8.37 25.75
C ALA A 398 10.24 -8.99 24.34
N VAL A 399 11.31 -9.75 24.07
CA VAL A 399 11.50 -10.51 22.82
C VAL A 399 10.32 -11.42 22.55
N ILE A 400 9.91 -12.23 23.55
CA ILE A 400 8.78 -13.15 23.42
C ILE A 400 7.47 -12.38 23.21
N SER A 401 7.24 -11.29 23.97
CA SER A 401 6.02 -10.48 23.84
C SER A 401 5.89 -9.83 22.45
N LEU A 402 7.00 -9.34 21.89
CA LEU A 402 7.08 -8.78 20.54
C LEU A 402 6.82 -9.86 19.49
N ALA A 403 7.44 -11.03 19.63
CA ALA A 403 7.24 -12.16 18.72
C ALA A 403 5.78 -12.64 18.73
N CYS A 404 5.18 -12.81 19.91
CA CYS A 404 3.76 -13.15 20.03
C CYS A 404 2.86 -12.08 19.38
N SER A 405 3.13 -10.80 19.64
CA SER A 405 2.36 -9.69 19.04
C SER A 405 2.47 -9.69 17.51
N ALA A 406 3.67 -9.93 16.99
CA ALA A 406 3.92 -10.02 15.56
C ALA A 406 3.14 -11.17 14.90
N LEU A 407 3.14 -12.35 15.52
CA LEU A 407 2.39 -13.52 15.02
C LEU A 407 0.88 -13.33 15.08
N ILE A 408 0.36 -12.69 16.13
CA ILE A 408 -1.07 -12.37 16.24
C ILE A 408 -1.49 -11.39 15.14
N LEU A 409 -0.69 -10.34 14.91
CA LEU A 409 -0.95 -9.36 13.87
C LEU A 409 -0.83 -9.94 12.46
N GLU A 410 0.16 -10.80 12.21
CA GLU A 410 0.31 -11.52 10.94
C GLU A 410 -0.89 -12.45 10.69
N GLY A 411 -1.30 -13.21 11.70
CA GLY A 411 -2.46 -14.10 11.60
C GLY A 411 -3.76 -13.35 11.34
N TRP A 412 -3.94 -12.17 11.94
CA TRP A 412 -5.06 -11.28 11.64
C TRP A 412 -4.98 -10.73 10.21
N PHE A 413 -3.81 -10.27 9.77
CA PHE A 413 -3.60 -9.71 8.44
C PHE A 413 -3.81 -10.74 7.33
N ARG A 414 -3.34 -11.97 7.53
CA ARG A 414 -3.49 -13.08 6.59
C ARG A 414 -4.96 -13.31 6.21
N ARG A 415 -5.87 -13.26 7.18
CA ARG A 415 -7.32 -13.43 6.95
C ARG A 415 -7.95 -12.36 6.06
N HIS A 416 -7.34 -11.18 5.95
CA HIS A 416 -7.86 -10.06 5.17
C HIS A 416 -7.25 -9.97 3.76
N VAL A 417 -6.10 -10.62 3.54
CA VAL A 417 -5.33 -10.50 2.29
C VAL A 417 -5.45 -11.73 1.40
N GLN A 418 -5.52 -12.93 1.96
CA GLN A 418 -5.64 -14.16 1.17
C GLN A 418 -7.12 -14.51 0.94
N PRO A 419 -7.57 -14.75 -0.32
CA PRO A 419 -8.88 -15.36 -0.54
C PRO A 419 -8.84 -16.77 0.06
N VAL A 420 -9.72 -17.01 1.03
CA VAL A 420 -9.85 -18.31 1.72
C VAL A 420 -10.41 -19.36 0.77
#